data_AF-A0A351ASM0-F1
#
_entry.id   AF-A0A351ASM0-F1
#
_cell.length_a   1.000
_cell.length_b   1.000
_cell.length_c   1.000
_cell.angle_alpha   90.00
_cell.angle_beta   90.00
_cell.angle_gamma   90.00
#
_symmetry.space_group_name_H-M   'P 1'
#
loop_
_entity.id
_entity.type
_entity.pdbx_description
1 polymer ?
#
loop_
_entity_poly.entity_id
_entity_poly.type
_entity_poly.pdbx_seq_one_letter_code
_entity_poly.pdbx_strand_id
1 'polypeptide(L)'
;MSSKTFRDIFIPISLFIAAIAIQGCDKSSDSPTEPSIEIAMVNTSSNSVTFAISTKYAEEARYLIRPSKENIPDVAEVLSKGKVAGTNETVTYTTDGLLPDTEYIIYAAARNKDKTSFMSISAKTNVSYDASFNGQNVLAIYYGNRDTRSKDKYNYYLVISDVGFSPEMYPNPDGKFFFRIDLYYDKAEDPDNAFIPDGTYEFDGLHDEPESGLLGNRSGFFQTDDLSFHKDKHDFESAVLSVTTTANGKKYHLIATLDNGKEYELTFEGHIQFENQSGESINGQKDQLPPLENDINTVFSVGEGSIIAQQGEFSQVSLAFSDMSVVDGQLTPPGNLLDINIITVLQDGKIPERTFTLQNGDSDKNFLIPGQEEYEAGTYYPAFSYVQNYVTSNSSTTGYVNGGSVTVKKSAKGYSFMIEVTTKDGHKVTGSYDGTFPLYGPGNSTLTEDYNISFSSDTKGSAVYYGDYYSTGTANWMLVLMPESGKGDAFYMECFNHNLDFTKGFSAGTYNPDNTGKSMTFLPGAIDDKGQLANTYYAYVDGNNIYRFAPITGGNVKITYNGETSNVSIDGIDDSGHKVTGSWSGTLKIITNTSPTARMSLRNSSISQINSAYKDMVFKR
;
A
#
# COMPACT_ATOMS: atom_id res chain seq x y z
N MET A 1 -11.00 56.99 10.79
CA MET A 1 -11.53 56.80 9.43
C MET A 1 -12.47 55.61 9.50
N SER A 2 -13.76 55.77 9.84
CA SER A 2 -14.90 56.04 8.94
C SER A 2 -14.75 55.28 7.61
N SER A 3 -15.56 54.31 7.19
CA SER A 3 -16.95 53.99 7.54
C SER A 3 -17.38 52.59 7.04
N LYS A 4 -18.21 51.93 7.86
CA LYS A 4 -19.44 51.16 7.53
C LYS A 4 -19.36 49.82 6.76
N THR A 5 -19.57 48.78 7.57
CA THR A 5 -20.34 47.54 7.37
C THR A 5 -21.60 47.66 6.51
N PHE A 6 -21.82 46.68 5.63
CA PHE A 6 -23.13 46.35 5.03
C PHE A 6 -23.65 45.04 5.62
N ARG A 7 -24.85 45.10 6.20
CA ARG A 7 -25.72 44.00 6.62
C ARG A 7 -26.95 44.10 5.73
N ASP A 8 -27.23 43.07 4.94
CA ASP A 8 -28.48 43.01 4.19
C ASP A 8 -29.58 42.41 5.06
N ILE A 9 -30.54 43.27 5.40
CA ILE A 9 -31.79 42.97 6.08
C ILE A 9 -32.89 43.05 5.01
N PHE A 10 -33.68 41.99 4.93
CA PHE A 10 -34.95 41.92 4.20
C PHE A 10 -35.89 43.07 4.55
N ILE A 11 -36.43 43.76 3.54
CA ILE A 11 -37.57 44.67 3.66
C ILE A 11 -38.59 44.32 2.56
N PRO A 12 -39.90 44.19 2.88
CA PRO A 12 -40.95 43.96 1.90
C PRO A 12 -41.36 45.27 1.21
N ILE A 13 -41.52 45.23 -0.11
CA ILE A 13 -42.04 46.36 -0.89
C ILE A 13 -43.57 46.33 -0.85
N SER A 14 -44.16 47.26 -0.10
CA SER A 14 -45.54 47.69 -0.27
C SER A 14 -45.57 48.85 -1.27
N LEU A 15 -46.27 48.69 -2.40
CA LEU A 15 -46.59 49.81 -3.29
C LEU A 15 -48.10 50.09 -3.27
N PHE A 16 -48.43 51.22 -2.66
CA PHE A 16 -49.75 51.86 -2.69
C PHE A 16 -49.82 52.72 -3.97
N ILE A 17 -50.80 52.48 -4.84
CA ILE A 17 -51.25 53.48 -5.82
C ILE A 17 -52.74 53.72 -5.58
N ALA A 18 -53.06 54.92 -5.10
CA ALA A 18 -54.40 55.46 -5.04
C ALA A 18 -54.64 56.30 -6.30
N ALA A 19 -55.75 56.04 -7.02
CA ALA A 19 -56.28 56.94 -8.03
C ALA A 19 -57.82 56.97 -7.96
N ILE A 20 -58.28 58.05 -7.34
CA ILE A 20 -59.53 58.82 -7.42
C ILE A 20 -60.64 58.27 -8.35
N ALA A 21 -61.82 58.08 -7.75
CA ALA A 21 -63.09 57.84 -8.40
C ALA A 21 -63.65 59.09 -9.10
N ILE A 22 -64.15 58.93 -10.32
CA ILE A 22 -65.15 59.80 -10.94
C ILE A 22 -66.42 58.95 -11.11
N GLN A 23 -67.48 59.31 -10.40
CA GLN A 23 -68.81 58.73 -10.59
C GLN A 23 -69.43 59.29 -11.87
N GLY A 24 -69.58 58.43 -12.88
CA GLY A 24 -70.54 58.59 -13.97
C GLY A 24 -71.56 57.48 -13.86
N CYS A 25 -72.81 57.83 -13.56
CA CYS A 25 -73.92 56.90 -13.53
C CYS A 25 -74.30 56.56 -14.97
N ASP A 26 -73.88 55.39 -15.45
CA ASP A 26 -74.44 54.78 -16.64
C ASP A 26 -74.91 53.38 -16.31
N LYS A 27 -76.13 53.04 -16.74
CA LYS A 27 -76.66 51.68 -16.69
C LYS A 27 -75.88 50.84 -17.70
N SER A 28 -74.69 50.38 -17.32
CA SER A 28 -73.85 49.52 -18.17
C SER A 28 -74.17 48.05 -17.91
N SER A 29 -74.38 47.32 -19.00
CA SER A 29 -74.38 45.85 -19.06
C SER A 29 -73.28 45.25 -18.18
N ASP A 30 -73.65 44.19 -17.46
CA ASP A 30 -72.79 43.41 -16.56
C ASP A 30 -71.73 42.60 -17.36
N SER A 31 -70.79 43.32 -17.98
CA SER A 31 -69.70 42.74 -18.75
C SER A 31 -68.74 42.02 -17.80
N PRO A 32 -68.49 40.71 -17.97
CA PRO A 32 -67.59 39.97 -17.09
C PRO A 32 -66.20 40.59 -17.04
N THR A 33 -65.69 40.76 -15.81
CA THR A 33 -64.31 41.20 -15.57
C THR A 33 -63.36 40.04 -15.90
N GLU A 34 -62.26 40.34 -16.59
CA GLU A 34 -61.26 39.34 -16.92
C GLU A 34 -60.61 38.79 -15.64
N PRO A 35 -60.59 37.45 -15.44
CA PRO A 35 -59.94 36.88 -14.27
C PRO A 35 -58.43 37.13 -14.35
N SER A 36 -57.77 37.29 -13.21
CA SER A 36 -56.30 37.29 -13.14
C SER A 36 -55.82 36.01 -12.45
N ILE A 37 -54.68 35.49 -12.89
CA ILE A 37 -54.03 34.34 -12.26
C ILE A 37 -52.52 34.55 -12.18
N GLU A 38 -51.93 34.22 -11.03
CA GLU A 38 -50.49 34.23 -10.79
C GLU A 38 -50.06 32.92 -10.13
N ILE A 39 -48.88 32.41 -10.51
CA ILE A 39 -48.26 31.23 -9.89
C ILE A 39 -46.91 31.64 -9.28
N ALA A 40 -46.66 31.25 -8.03
CA ALA A 40 -45.38 31.48 -7.36
C ALA A 40 -44.83 30.16 -6.80
N MET A 41 -43.56 29.86 -7.08
CA MET A 41 -42.88 28.70 -6.51
C MET A 41 -42.64 28.89 -5.01
N VAL A 42 -42.90 27.83 -4.23
CA VAL A 42 -42.68 27.82 -2.78
C VAL A 42 -41.52 26.89 -2.42
N ASN A 43 -41.57 25.62 -2.82
CA ASN A 43 -40.49 24.65 -2.55
C ASN A 43 -40.50 23.49 -3.56
N THR A 44 -39.37 22.80 -3.69
CA THR A 44 -39.25 21.54 -4.44
C THR A 44 -38.59 20.47 -3.56
N SER A 45 -39.00 19.23 -3.74
CA SER A 45 -38.35 18.05 -3.19
C SER A 45 -38.01 17.07 -4.32
N SER A 46 -37.44 15.91 -3.99
CA SER A 46 -37.16 14.87 -4.99
C SER A 46 -38.42 14.23 -5.58
N ASN A 47 -39.59 14.35 -4.93
CA ASN A 47 -40.82 13.72 -5.41
C ASN A 47 -42.04 14.64 -5.36
N SER A 48 -41.85 15.92 -5.07
CA SER A 48 -42.95 16.87 -4.96
C SER A 48 -42.56 18.30 -5.32
N VAL A 49 -43.57 19.07 -5.71
CA VAL A 49 -43.45 20.51 -5.96
C VAL A 49 -44.57 21.23 -5.20
N THR A 50 -44.20 22.28 -4.46
CA THR A 50 -45.11 23.16 -3.74
C THR A 50 -45.09 24.56 -4.35
N PHE A 51 -46.27 25.10 -4.65
CA PHE A 51 -46.47 26.39 -5.31
C PHE A 51 -47.75 27.06 -4.81
N ALA A 52 -47.83 28.39 -4.93
CA ALA A 52 -49.02 29.17 -4.64
C ALA A 52 -49.70 29.63 -5.92
N ILE A 53 -51.04 29.57 -5.97
CA ILE A 53 -51.85 30.19 -7.02
C ILE A 53 -52.66 31.32 -6.41
N SER A 54 -52.56 32.51 -6.99
CA SER A 54 -53.36 33.68 -6.63
C SER A 54 -54.33 33.99 -7.75
N THR A 55 -55.62 34.13 -7.44
CA THR A 55 -56.65 34.51 -8.43
C THR A 55 -57.43 35.74 -8.00
N LYS A 56 -57.93 36.52 -8.97
CA LYS A 56 -58.93 37.58 -8.75
C LYS A 56 -59.95 37.59 -9.88
N TYR A 57 -61.16 38.01 -9.55
CA TYR A 57 -62.32 38.00 -10.44
C TYR A 57 -62.57 36.65 -11.11
N ALA A 58 -62.26 35.54 -10.44
CA ALA A 58 -62.44 34.19 -10.97
C ALA A 58 -63.69 33.53 -10.36
N GLU A 59 -64.50 32.88 -11.21
CA GLU A 59 -65.60 31.99 -10.78
C GLU A 59 -65.14 30.52 -10.75
N GLU A 60 -64.15 30.17 -11.57
CA GLU A 60 -63.47 28.88 -11.55
C GLU A 60 -61.97 29.09 -11.74
N ALA A 61 -61.15 28.29 -11.06
CA ALA A 61 -59.73 28.19 -11.31
C ALA A 61 -59.28 26.74 -11.19
N ARG A 62 -58.33 26.34 -12.03
CA ARG A 62 -57.75 24.99 -12.03
C ARG A 62 -56.28 25.02 -12.38
N TYR A 63 -55.56 23.96 -11.99
CA TYR A 63 -54.17 23.78 -12.35
C TYR A 63 -53.85 22.35 -12.76
N LEU A 64 -52.76 22.21 -13.52
CA LEU A 64 -52.22 20.96 -14.02
C LEU A 64 -50.70 21.01 -13.89
N ILE A 65 -50.07 19.88 -13.60
CA ILE A 65 -48.62 19.74 -13.66
C ILE A 65 -48.28 18.60 -14.62
N ARG A 66 -47.30 18.82 -15.50
CA ARG A 66 -46.81 17.83 -16.48
C ARG A 66 -45.29 17.91 -16.62
N PRO A 67 -44.59 16.81 -16.92
CA PRO A 67 -43.19 16.87 -17.36
C PRO A 67 -43.01 17.90 -18.48
N SER A 68 -41.90 18.64 -18.48
CA SER A 68 -41.64 19.72 -19.46
C SER A 68 -41.58 19.24 -20.91
N LYS A 69 -41.35 17.94 -21.11
CA LYS A 69 -41.31 17.27 -22.42
C LYS A 69 -42.70 16.86 -22.95
N GLU A 70 -43.76 16.98 -22.15
CA GLU A 70 -45.13 16.69 -22.61
C GLU A 70 -45.76 17.88 -23.34
N ASN A 71 -46.85 17.60 -24.09
CA ASN A 71 -47.59 18.63 -24.81
C ASN A 71 -48.17 19.70 -23.87
N ILE A 72 -47.98 20.96 -24.26
CA ILE A 72 -48.52 22.14 -23.58
C ILE A 72 -50.07 22.09 -23.66
N PRO A 73 -50.79 22.04 -22.52
CA PRO A 73 -52.24 22.10 -22.51
C PRO A 73 -52.75 23.49 -22.89
N ASP A 74 -53.89 23.55 -23.58
CA ASP A 74 -54.61 24.81 -23.76
C ASP A 74 -55.46 25.14 -22.51
N VAL A 75 -56.06 26.33 -22.50
CA VAL A 75 -56.89 26.81 -21.37
C VAL A 75 -58.08 25.89 -21.11
N ALA A 76 -58.70 25.34 -22.16
CA ALA A 76 -59.87 24.47 -22.03
C ALA A 76 -59.49 23.11 -21.43
N GLU A 77 -58.31 22.60 -21.75
CA GLU A 77 -57.76 21.38 -21.15
C GLU A 77 -57.49 21.60 -19.65
N VAL A 78 -56.83 22.70 -19.26
CA VAL A 78 -56.58 22.98 -17.84
C VAL A 78 -57.89 23.16 -17.06
N LEU A 79 -58.88 23.87 -17.62
CA LEU A 79 -60.19 24.06 -16.99
C LEU A 79 -61.06 22.78 -16.95
N SER A 80 -60.79 21.77 -17.76
CA SER A 80 -61.57 20.51 -17.77
C SER A 80 -60.89 19.38 -17.00
N LYS A 81 -59.57 19.24 -17.12
CA LYS A 81 -58.79 18.13 -16.54
C LYS A 81 -57.96 18.51 -15.31
N GLY A 82 -57.77 19.81 -15.07
CA GLY A 82 -56.97 20.30 -13.95
C GLY A 82 -57.61 20.02 -12.58
N LYS A 83 -56.77 20.02 -11.55
CA LYS A 83 -57.19 20.04 -10.14
C LYS A 83 -57.80 21.42 -9.82
N VAL A 84 -58.82 21.44 -8.97
CA VAL A 84 -59.50 22.70 -8.57
C VAL A 84 -58.55 23.58 -7.77
N ALA A 85 -58.54 24.88 -8.10
CA ALA A 85 -57.82 25.93 -7.37
C ALA A 85 -58.80 26.92 -6.72
N GLY A 86 -58.33 27.65 -5.71
CA GLY A 86 -59.09 28.68 -5.00
C GLY A 86 -59.40 29.87 -5.89
N THR A 87 -60.55 30.50 -5.65
CA THR A 87 -61.04 31.62 -6.45
C THR A 87 -61.09 32.90 -5.62
N ASN A 88 -60.51 33.98 -6.14
CA ASN A 88 -60.42 35.28 -5.48
C ASN A 88 -59.58 35.29 -4.19
N GLU A 89 -58.58 34.41 -4.13
CA GLU A 89 -57.70 34.19 -3.00
C GLU A 89 -56.33 33.67 -3.47
N THR A 90 -55.40 33.57 -2.52
CA THR A 90 -54.09 32.90 -2.71
C THR A 90 -54.06 31.63 -1.90
N VAL A 91 -53.80 30.50 -2.55
CA VAL A 91 -53.75 29.18 -1.91
C VAL A 91 -52.47 28.45 -2.32
N THR A 92 -51.84 27.76 -1.38
CA THR A 92 -50.68 26.91 -1.61
C THR A 92 -51.09 25.46 -1.90
N TYR A 93 -50.49 24.87 -2.93
CA TYR A 93 -50.70 23.50 -3.39
C TYR A 93 -49.40 22.73 -3.37
N THR A 94 -49.48 21.45 -3.04
CA THR A 94 -48.39 20.49 -3.19
C THR A 94 -48.85 19.38 -4.12
N THR A 95 -48.03 19.05 -5.13
CA THR A 95 -48.21 17.83 -5.91
C THR A 95 -47.07 16.87 -5.62
N ASP A 96 -47.42 15.74 -5.01
CA ASP A 96 -46.53 14.62 -4.70
C ASP A 96 -46.54 13.55 -5.80
N GLY A 97 -45.62 12.58 -5.70
CA GLY A 97 -45.53 11.45 -6.62
C GLY A 97 -44.89 11.79 -7.96
N LEU A 98 -44.12 12.88 -8.00
CA LEU A 98 -43.33 13.28 -9.15
C LEU A 98 -42.04 12.46 -9.21
N LEU A 99 -41.49 12.29 -10.42
CA LEU A 99 -40.20 11.64 -10.60
C LEU A 99 -39.07 12.58 -10.12
N PRO A 100 -38.01 12.06 -9.48
CA PRO A 100 -36.83 12.86 -9.13
C PRO A 100 -36.06 13.35 -10.35
N ASP A 101 -35.25 14.40 -10.14
CA ASP A 101 -34.43 15.08 -11.15
C ASP A 101 -35.18 15.41 -12.46
N THR A 102 -36.48 15.67 -12.37
CA THR A 102 -37.36 15.83 -13.53
C THR A 102 -37.90 17.25 -13.59
N GLU A 103 -37.78 17.88 -14.75
CA GLU A 103 -38.39 19.19 -14.99
C GLU A 103 -39.88 19.04 -15.32
N TYR A 104 -40.70 19.80 -14.62
CA TYR A 104 -42.15 19.90 -14.75
C TYR A 104 -42.56 21.34 -15.09
N ILE A 105 -43.73 21.48 -15.71
CA ILE A 105 -44.39 22.78 -15.90
C ILE A 105 -45.73 22.72 -15.18
N ILE A 106 -45.96 23.72 -14.32
CA ILE A 106 -47.23 23.97 -13.65
C ILE A 106 -48.01 24.93 -14.54
N TYR A 107 -49.20 24.53 -14.97
CA TYR A 107 -50.15 25.34 -15.74
C TYR A 107 -51.35 25.67 -14.85
N ALA A 108 -51.80 26.92 -14.87
CA ALA A 108 -53.01 27.32 -14.17
C ALA A 108 -53.90 28.17 -15.07
N ALA A 109 -55.21 27.94 -15.00
CA ALA A 109 -56.22 28.68 -15.73
C ALA A 109 -57.33 29.15 -14.80
N ALA A 110 -57.86 30.35 -15.03
CA ALA A 110 -59.05 30.86 -14.36
C ALA A 110 -60.10 31.32 -15.37
N ARG A 111 -61.38 31.28 -14.97
CA ARG A 111 -62.53 31.64 -15.79
C ARG A 111 -63.53 32.49 -15.01
N ASN A 112 -64.10 33.49 -15.67
CA ASN A 112 -65.27 34.25 -15.23
C ASN A 112 -66.20 34.45 -16.43
N LYS A 113 -67.38 33.81 -16.40
CA LYS A 113 -68.27 33.70 -17.57
C LYS A 113 -67.50 33.26 -18.83
N ASP A 114 -67.39 34.11 -19.85
CA ASP A 114 -66.71 33.86 -21.14
C ASP A 114 -65.23 34.32 -21.17
N LYS A 115 -64.72 34.95 -20.10
CA LYS A 115 -63.33 35.41 -20.00
C LYS A 115 -62.45 34.39 -19.30
N THR A 116 -61.22 34.24 -19.77
CA THR A 116 -60.24 33.31 -19.21
C THR A 116 -58.86 33.93 -19.08
N SER A 117 -58.08 33.45 -18.12
CA SER A 117 -56.66 33.77 -17.96
C SER A 117 -55.85 32.48 -17.80
N PHE A 118 -54.59 32.51 -18.21
CA PHE A 118 -53.72 31.35 -18.23
C PHE A 118 -52.29 31.75 -17.90
N MET A 119 -51.62 30.94 -17.08
CA MET A 119 -50.21 31.14 -16.73
C MET A 119 -49.52 29.78 -16.57
N SER A 120 -48.20 29.76 -16.77
CA SER A 120 -47.37 28.62 -16.43
C SER A 120 -46.03 29.03 -15.82
N ILE A 121 -45.42 28.11 -15.07
CA ILE A 121 -44.06 28.24 -14.51
C ILE A 121 -43.38 26.87 -14.50
N SER A 122 -42.07 26.82 -14.74
CA SER A 122 -41.26 25.59 -14.65
C SER A 122 -40.83 25.30 -13.20
N ALA A 123 -40.73 24.03 -12.86
CA ALA A 123 -40.21 23.54 -11.58
C ALA A 123 -39.41 22.25 -11.82
N LYS A 124 -38.22 22.12 -11.25
CA LYS A 124 -37.42 20.89 -11.31
C LYS A 124 -37.45 20.19 -9.94
N THR A 125 -37.83 18.92 -9.90
CA THR A 125 -37.70 18.10 -8.68
C THR A 125 -36.22 17.84 -8.39
N ASN A 126 -35.88 17.67 -7.11
CA ASN A 126 -34.50 17.44 -6.70
C ASN A 126 -34.07 16.00 -7.07
N VAL A 127 -32.77 15.73 -7.03
CA VAL A 127 -32.23 14.35 -7.11
C VAL A 127 -32.71 13.56 -5.88
N SER A 128 -32.93 12.25 -6.04
CA SER A 128 -33.21 11.34 -4.93
C SER A 128 -32.01 10.43 -4.71
N TYR A 129 -31.58 10.27 -3.47
CA TYR A 129 -30.50 9.38 -3.07
C TYR A 129 -31.07 8.18 -2.27
N ASP A 130 -30.38 7.04 -2.27
CA ASP A 130 -30.71 5.91 -1.41
C ASP A 130 -30.55 6.27 0.07
N ALA A 131 -29.58 7.15 0.40
CA ALA A 131 -29.51 7.81 1.68
C ALA A 131 -28.79 9.17 1.59
N SER A 132 -29.26 10.14 2.38
CA SER A 132 -28.55 11.39 2.67
C SER A 132 -28.10 11.38 4.12
N PHE A 133 -26.83 11.72 4.36
CA PHE A 133 -26.20 11.70 5.67
C PHE A 133 -25.52 13.04 5.99
N ASN A 134 -25.75 13.54 7.21
CA ASN A 134 -25.01 14.68 7.75
C ASN A 134 -23.93 14.17 8.69
N GLY A 135 -22.66 14.31 8.28
CA GLY A 135 -21.48 13.89 9.01
C GLY A 135 -21.39 14.50 10.41
N GLN A 136 -20.97 13.69 11.39
CA GLN A 136 -20.88 14.12 12.80
C GLN A 136 -19.45 14.04 13.31
N ASN A 137 -18.69 13.05 12.86
CA ASN A 137 -17.32 12.78 13.28
C ASN A 137 -16.41 12.74 12.07
N VAL A 138 -15.16 13.13 12.27
CA VAL A 138 -14.15 13.20 11.21
C VAL A 138 -12.82 12.69 11.74
N LEU A 139 -12.19 11.80 10.98
CA LEU A 139 -10.77 11.51 11.03
C LEU A 139 -10.13 12.12 9.78
N ALA A 140 -9.14 13.00 9.96
CA ALA A 140 -8.47 13.68 8.86
C ALA A 140 -6.95 13.58 9.04
N ILE A 141 -6.25 13.02 8.06
CA ILE A 141 -4.81 12.78 8.10
C ILE A 141 -4.18 13.32 6.82
N TYR A 142 -3.14 14.12 6.97
CA TYR A 142 -2.27 14.51 5.87
C TYR A 142 -1.06 13.59 5.85
N TYR A 143 -1.07 12.62 4.93
CA TYR A 143 0.05 11.70 4.73
C TYR A 143 1.14 12.30 3.86
N GLY A 144 0.89 13.42 3.17
CA GLY A 144 1.82 13.94 2.17
C GLY A 144 2.16 12.85 1.15
N ASN A 145 3.44 12.69 0.81
CA ASN A 145 3.91 11.61 -0.07
C ASN A 145 4.40 10.37 0.71
N ARG A 146 4.09 10.25 2.01
CA ARG A 146 4.55 9.13 2.86
C ARG A 146 3.94 7.79 2.49
N ASP A 147 2.65 7.78 2.11
CA ASP A 147 1.92 6.56 1.73
C ASP A 147 1.85 6.38 0.21
N THR A 148 2.69 7.09 -0.55
CA THR A 148 2.66 7.13 -2.01
C THR A 148 3.96 6.57 -2.59
N ARG A 149 3.87 5.85 -3.70
CA ARG A 149 5.04 5.37 -4.48
C ARG A 149 5.69 6.50 -5.27
N SER A 150 4.92 7.53 -5.60
CA SER A 150 5.41 8.74 -6.26
C SER A 150 5.83 9.81 -5.26
N LYS A 151 7.01 10.42 -5.44
CA LYS A 151 7.48 11.54 -4.61
C LYS A 151 6.73 12.86 -4.85
N ASP A 152 5.98 12.95 -5.95
CA ASP A 152 5.29 14.18 -6.37
C ASP A 152 3.78 14.16 -6.10
N LYS A 153 3.26 13.11 -5.44
CA LYS A 153 1.83 12.94 -5.15
C LYS A 153 1.60 13.06 -3.65
N TYR A 154 0.66 13.92 -3.24
CA TYR A 154 0.38 14.17 -1.82
C TYR A 154 -1.05 13.78 -1.46
N ASN A 155 -1.17 12.94 -0.43
CA ASN A 155 -2.41 12.34 -0.02
C ASN A 155 -3.05 13.06 1.19
N TYR A 156 -4.34 13.33 1.04
CA TYR A 156 -5.25 13.86 2.06
C TYR A 156 -6.31 12.79 2.32
N TYR A 157 -6.18 12.13 3.47
CA TYR A 157 -7.07 11.05 3.87
C TYR A 157 -8.13 11.56 4.82
N LEU A 158 -9.40 11.29 4.52
CA LEU A 158 -10.53 11.75 5.30
C LEU A 158 -11.53 10.60 5.50
N VAL A 159 -12.00 10.40 6.73
CA VAL A 159 -13.14 9.54 7.01
C VAL A 159 -14.19 10.35 7.76
N ILE A 160 -15.37 10.47 7.16
CA ILE A 160 -16.51 11.15 7.78
C ILE A 160 -17.55 10.12 8.20
N SER A 161 -18.02 10.21 9.43
CA SER A 161 -18.87 9.17 10.02
C SER A 161 -19.92 9.63 11.02
N ASP A 162 -20.85 8.73 11.34
CA ASP A 162 -21.90 8.90 12.35
C ASP A 162 -21.42 8.62 13.77
N VAL A 163 -20.41 7.76 13.93
CA VAL A 163 -19.74 7.48 15.20
C VAL A 163 -18.28 7.94 15.20
N GLY A 164 -17.70 8.17 16.37
CA GLY A 164 -16.32 8.63 16.51
C GLY A 164 -15.25 7.55 16.25
N PHE A 165 -14.01 7.89 16.62
CA PHE A 165 -12.84 7.01 16.51
C PHE A 165 -12.19 6.81 17.88
N SER A 166 -11.45 5.71 18.06
CA SER A 166 -10.63 5.46 19.24
C SER A 166 -9.39 6.37 19.27
N PRO A 167 -8.66 6.47 20.40
CA PRO A 167 -7.39 7.19 20.45
C PRO A 167 -6.33 6.70 19.45
N GLU A 168 -6.40 5.42 19.08
CA GLU A 168 -5.55 4.78 18.06
C GLU A 168 -6.14 4.91 16.64
N MET A 169 -7.15 5.77 16.46
CA MET A 169 -7.80 6.11 15.19
C MET A 169 -8.62 4.97 14.55
N TYR A 170 -8.97 3.93 15.31
CA TYR A 170 -9.88 2.90 14.81
C TYR A 170 -11.34 3.39 14.85
N PRO A 171 -12.17 3.04 13.86
CA PRO A 171 -13.61 3.28 13.90
C PRO A 171 -14.25 2.72 15.18
N ASN A 172 -15.15 3.47 15.81
CA ASN A 172 -15.95 2.92 16.92
C ASN A 172 -17.00 1.91 16.42
N PRO A 173 -17.49 1.00 17.28
CA PRO A 173 -18.45 -0.03 16.88
C PRO A 173 -19.82 0.54 16.50
N ASP A 174 -20.62 -0.29 15.82
CA ASP A 174 -22.02 -0.06 15.44
C ASP A 174 -22.33 1.12 14.49
N GLY A 175 -21.32 1.76 13.91
CA GLY A 175 -21.50 2.88 12.98
C GLY A 175 -22.14 2.45 11.66
N LYS A 176 -23.07 3.27 11.16
CA LYS A 176 -23.86 2.98 9.96
C LYS A 176 -23.37 3.72 8.72
N PHE A 177 -22.55 4.76 8.90
CA PHE A 177 -22.05 5.56 7.81
C PHE A 177 -20.58 5.87 8.04
N PHE A 178 -19.69 5.26 7.27
CA PHE A 178 -18.31 5.72 7.12
C PHE A 178 -18.03 5.96 5.65
N PHE A 179 -17.75 7.21 5.30
CA PHE A 179 -17.28 7.59 3.97
C PHE A 179 -15.79 7.86 4.04
N ARG A 180 -15.01 6.97 3.42
CA ARG A 180 -13.56 7.10 3.27
C ARG A 180 -13.29 7.83 1.96
N ILE A 181 -12.59 8.94 2.06
CA ILE A 181 -12.19 9.81 0.94
C ILE A 181 -10.67 9.80 0.93
N ASP A 182 -10.10 9.30 -0.16
CA ASP A 182 -8.67 9.23 -0.38
C ASP A 182 -8.31 10.20 -1.50
N LEU A 183 -8.05 11.46 -1.14
CA LEU A 183 -7.84 12.55 -2.12
C LEU A 183 -6.36 12.77 -2.37
N TYR A 184 -5.98 12.86 -3.63
CA TYR A 184 -4.64 13.28 -4.04
C TYR A 184 -4.67 14.72 -4.52
N TYR A 185 -3.79 15.55 -3.98
CA TYR A 185 -3.68 16.95 -4.32
C TYR A 185 -2.24 17.44 -4.26
N ASP A 186 -2.03 18.71 -4.54
CA ASP A 186 -0.72 19.36 -4.44
C ASP A 186 -0.21 19.36 -2.99
N LYS A 187 1.11 19.48 -2.87
CA LYS A 187 1.81 19.64 -1.59
C LYS A 187 1.20 20.77 -0.76
N ALA A 188 0.96 20.52 0.53
CA ALA A 188 0.54 21.57 1.45
C ALA A 188 1.67 22.58 1.65
N GLU A 189 1.39 23.88 1.54
CA GLU A 189 2.38 24.93 1.85
C GLU A 189 2.83 24.86 3.32
N ASP A 190 1.89 24.49 4.21
CA ASP A 190 2.13 24.22 5.63
C ASP A 190 1.59 22.83 5.98
N PRO A 191 2.46 21.80 5.99
CA PRO A 191 2.07 20.43 6.37
C PRO A 191 1.42 20.31 7.74
N ASP A 192 1.80 21.15 8.72
CA ASP A 192 1.26 21.12 10.08
C ASP A 192 -0.15 21.71 10.17
N ASN A 193 -0.55 22.49 9.16
CA ASN A 193 -1.87 23.09 9.03
C ASN A 193 -2.51 22.76 7.67
N ALA A 194 -2.27 21.55 7.16
CA ALA A 194 -2.77 21.09 5.88
C ALA A 194 -4.31 21.11 5.82
N PHE A 195 -4.84 21.45 4.64
CA PHE A 195 -6.28 21.45 4.38
C PHE A 195 -6.55 21.16 2.90
N ILE A 196 -7.77 20.69 2.60
CA ILE A 196 -8.25 20.53 1.22
C ILE A 196 -8.77 21.89 0.71
N PRO A 197 -8.24 22.43 -0.40
CA PRO A 197 -8.69 23.71 -0.96
C PRO A 197 -10.16 23.71 -1.38
N ASP A 198 -10.69 24.90 -1.65
CA ASP A 198 -12.04 25.01 -2.22
C ASP A 198 -12.02 24.55 -3.67
N GLY A 199 -12.98 23.71 -4.06
CA GLY A 199 -12.99 23.10 -5.37
C GLY A 199 -13.96 21.94 -5.48
N THR A 200 -14.00 21.35 -6.68
CA THR A 200 -14.72 20.12 -6.97
C THR A 200 -13.70 19.08 -7.43
N TYR A 201 -13.76 17.90 -6.81
CA TYR A 201 -12.81 16.81 -6.97
C TYR A 201 -13.56 15.58 -7.45
N GLU A 202 -13.10 15.03 -8.57
CA GLU A 202 -13.71 13.89 -9.25
C GLU A 202 -13.03 12.58 -8.83
N PHE A 203 -13.71 11.46 -9.06
CA PHE A 203 -13.18 10.13 -8.80
C PHE A 203 -12.47 9.55 -10.04
N ASP A 204 -11.24 9.05 -9.86
CA ASP A 204 -10.46 8.42 -10.93
C ASP A 204 -10.86 6.94 -11.14
N GLY A 205 -11.21 6.23 -10.06
CA GLY A 205 -11.72 4.86 -10.09
C GLY A 205 -10.77 3.77 -10.60
N LEU A 206 -9.54 4.10 -11.01
CA LEU A 206 -8.60 3.16 -11.61
C LEU A 206 -7.29 3.07 -10.82
N HIS A 207 -6.81 4.17 -10.26
CA HIS A 207 -5.49 4.24 -9.64
C HIS A 207 -5.58 4.45 -8.13
N ASP A 208 -4.70 3.76 -7.39
CA ASP A 208 -4.46 4.00 -5.96
C ASP A 208 -3.89 5.40 -5.72
N GLU A 209 -3.13 5.93 -6.69
CA GLU A 209 -2.47 7.23 -6.66
C GLU A 209 -2.81 7.99 -7.96
N PRO A 210 -3.99 8.61 -8.09
CA PRO A 210 -4.38 9.34 -9.29
C PRO A 210 -3.60 10.66 -9.46
N GLU A 211 -3.94 11.43 -10.47
CA GLU A 211 -3.43 12.80 -10.65
C GLU A 211 -3.96 13.76 -9.56
N SER A 212 -3.25 14.88 -9.36
CA SER A 212 -3.67 15.92 -8.41
C SER A 212 -5.08 16.42 -8.73
N GLY A 213 -5.94 16.51 -7.71
CA GLY A 213 -7.35 16.91 -7.84
C GLY A 213 -8.33 15.74 -7.92
N LEU A 214 -7.89 14.51 -7.75
CA LEU A 214 -8.73 13.32 -7.91
C LEU A 214 -8.75 12.41 -6.67
N LEU A 215 -9.91 11.78 -6.45
CA LEU A 215 -10.08 10.74 -5.45
C LEU A 215 -9.56 9.40 -6.01
N GLY A 216 -8.71 8.73 -5.24
CA GLY A 216 -8.14 7.43 -5.57
C GLY A 216 -9.10 6.27 -5.31
N ASN A 217 -8.76 5.10 -5.84
CA ASN A 217 -9.59 3.88 -5.74
C ASN A 217 -9.74 3.32 -4.31
N ARG A 218 -8.99 3.85 -3.34
CA ARG A 218 -9.22 3.58 -1.92
C ARG A 218 -10.40 4.38 -1.37
N SER A 219 -11.02 5.28 -2.11
CA SER A 219 -12.25 5.94 -1.66
C SER A 219 -13.42 4.94 -1.63
N GLY A 220 -14.27 5.02 -0.61
CA GLY A 220 -15.34 4.03 -0.43
C GLY A 220 -16.23 4.25 0.78
N PHE A 221 -17.09 3.28 1.01
CA PHE A 221 -18.06 3.26 2.10
C PHE A 221 -17.91 1.97 2.93
N PHE A 222 -18.13 2.08 4.23
CA PHE A 222 -18.29 0.91 5.09
C PHE A 222 -19.16 1.20 6.31
N GLN A 223 -19.57 0.14 6.99
CA GLN A 223 -20.20 0.14 8.32
C GLN A 223 -19.27 -0.56 9.32
N THR A 224 -19.55 -0.46 10.61
CA THR A 224 -18.88 -1.28 11.63
C THR A 224 -19.87 -2.19 12.36
N ASP A 225 -19.39 -3.38 12.76
CA ASP A 225 -20.10 -4.26 13.67
C ASP A 225 -19.88 -3.87 15.15
N ASP A 226 -20.39 -4.67 16.08
CA ASP A 226 -20.31 -4.46 17.52
C ASP A 226 -18.88 -4.60 18.08
N LEU A 227 -17.94 -5.12 17.26
CA LEU A 227 -16.53 -5.29 17.59
C LEU A 227 -15.62 -4.33 16.81
N SER A 228 -16.20 -3.32 16.13
CA SER A 228 -15.48 -2.34 15.29
C SER A 228 -14.88 -2.90 14.01
N PHE A 229 -15.20 -4.15 13.63
CA PHE A 229 -14.76 -4.67 12.34
C PHE A 229 -15.62 -4.08 11.23
N HIS A 230 -14.98 -3.81 10.11
CA HIS A 230 -15.68 -3.27 8.94
C HIS A 230 -16.65 -4.30 8.38
N LYS A 231 -17.86 -3.84 8.10
CA LYS A 231 -18.99 -4.58 7.52
C LYS A 231 -19.55 -3.80 6.32
N ASP A 232 -20.21 -4.51 5.40
CA ASP A 232 -20.93 -3.91 4.26
C ASP A 232 -20.06 -2.89 3.50
N LYS A 233 -18.82 -3.31 3.22
CA LYS A 233 -17.85 -2.50 2.48
C LYS A 233 -18.27 -2.39 1.02
N HIS A 234 -18.19 -1.19 0.49
CA HIS A 234 -18.48 -0.90 -0.90
C HIS A 234 -17.46 0.12 -1.41
N ASP A 235 -16.88 -0.14 -2.57
CA ASP A 235 -16.04 0.85 -3.24
C ASP A 235 -16.93 1.89 -3.95
N PHE A 236 -16.38 3.07 -4.22
CA PHE A 236 -17.06 4.02 -5.10
C PHE A 236 -16.95 3.55 -6.55
N GLU A 237 -18.07 3.57 -7.27
CA GLU A 237 -18.12 3.46 -8.73
C GLU A 237 -18.00 4.84 -9.38
N SER A 238 -18.59 5.86 -8.75
CA SER A 238 -18.36 7.27 -9.08
C SER A 238 -18.48 8.12 -7.81
N ALA A 239 -17.76 9.24 -7.75
CA ALA A 239 -17.92 10.20 -6.68
C ALA A 239 -17.49 11.61 -7.10
N VAL A 240 -18.20 12.60 -6.55
CA VAL A 240 -17.86 14.02 -6.67
C VAL A 240 -17.83 14.63 -5.28
N LEU A 241 -16.67 15.13 -4.87
CA LEU A 241 -16.50 15.88 -3.63
C LEU A 241 -16.42 17.37 -3.94
N SER A 242 -17.31 18.18 -3.36
CA SER A 242 -17.24 19.63 -3.39
C SER A 242 -16.85 20.17 -2.01
N VAL A 243 -15.81 21.01 -1.99
CA VAL A 243 -15.30 21.67 -0.78
C VAL A 243 -15.49 23.18 -0.93
N THR A 244 -16.12 23.80 0.06
CA THR A 244 -16.38 25.25 0.07
C THR A 244 -16.14 25.85 1.44
N THR A 245 -15.52 27.02 1.50
CA THR A 245 -15.34 27.77 2.75
C THR A 245 -16.66 28.39 3.20
N THR A 246 -17.01 28.23 4.49
CA THR A 246 -18.20 28.81 5.11
C THR A 246 -17.83 29.63 6.35
N ALA A 247 -18.81 30.28 6.98
CA ALA A 247 -18.59 30.99 8.25
C ALA A 247 -18.20 30.05 9.41
N ASN A 248 -18.47 28.75 9.29
CA ASN A 248 -18.24 27.75 10.33
C ASN A 248 -17.02 26.83 10.03
N GLY A 249 -16.18 27.19 9.06
CA GLY A 249 -15.06 26.39 8.60
C GLY A 249 -15.20 26.03 7.12
N LYS A 250 -15.23 24.74 6.81
CA LYS A 250 -15.44 24.23 5.45
C LYS A 250 -16.62 23.29 5.40
N LYS A 251 -17.35 23.33 4.27
CA LYS A 251 -18.39 22.38 3.91
C LYS A 251 -17.83 21.38 2.90
N TYR A 252 -17.92 20.11 3.23
CA TYR A 252 -17.59 18.96 2.40
C TYR A 252 -18.91 18.30 1.96
N HIS A 253 -19.18 18.31 0.68
CA HIS A 253 -20.38 17.72 0.08
C HIS A 253 -19.95 16.64 -0.91
N LEU A 254 -20.21 15.39 -0.56
CA LEU A 254 -19.88 14.23 -1.37
C LEU A 254 -21.17 13.64 -1.94
N ILE A 255 -21.19 13.41 -3.25
CA ILE A 255 -22.18 12.56 -3.91
C ILE A 255 -21.41 11.35 -4.42
N ALA A 256 -21.81 10.15 -4.03
CA ALA A 256 -21.13 8.92 -4.42
C ALA A 256 -22.12 7.84 -4.85
N THR A 257 -21.81 7.18 -5.97
CA THR A 257 -22.44 5.92 -6.38
C THR A 257 -21.54 4.78 -5.95
N LEU A 258 -22.08 3.81 -5.22
CA LEU A 258 -21.36 2.63 -4.76
C LEU A 258 -21.38 1.52 -5.83
N ASP A 259 -20.47 0.55 -5.74
CA ASP A 259 -20.38 -0.64 -6.62
C ASP A 259 -21.65 -1.52 -6.66
N ASN A 260 -22.58 -1.32 -5.75
CA ASN A 260 -23.89 -1.97 -5.70
C ASN A 260 -25.00 -1.15 -6.39
N GLY A 261 -24.65 -0.03 -7.03
CA GLY A 261 -25.53 0.89 -7.75
C GLY A 261 -26.29 1.87 -6.87
N LYS A 262 -26.08 1.87 -5.55
CA LYS A 262 -26.76 2.82 -4.64
C LYS A 262 -26.09 4.18 -4.66
N GLU A 263 -26.89 5.23 -4.62
CA GLU A 263 -26.42 6.62 -4.56
C GLU A 263 -26.55 7.19 -3.16
N TYR A 264 -25.47 7.77 -2.65
CA TYR A 264 -25.41 8.39 -1.34
C TYR A 264 -25.01 9.86 -1.46
N GLU A 265 -25.60 10.66 -0.57
CA GLU A 265 -25.20 12.04 -0.35
C GLU A 265 -24.66 12.18 1.07
N LEU A 266 -23.48 12.79 1.21
CA LEU A 266 -22.87 13.15 2.47
C LEU A 266 -22.63 14.66 2.51
N THR A 267 -23.03 15.30 3.61
CA THR A 267 -22.63 16.67 3.93
C THR A 267 -21.96 16.73 5.30
N PHE A 268 -20.82 17.42 5.40
CA PHE A 268 -20.22 17.82 6.67
C PHE A 268 -19.87 19.31 6.61
N GLU A 269 -20.14 20.08 7.66
CA GLU A 269 -19.72 21.47 7.78
C GLU A 269 -19.06 21.70 9.14
N GLY A 270 -17.82 22.18 9.13
CA GLY A 270 -17.07 22.46 10.35
C GLY A 270 -15.61 22.76 10.10
N HIS A 271 -14.87 22.97 11.19
CA HIS A 271 -13.42 23.04 11.16
C HIS A 271 -12.82 21.62 11.23
N ILE A 272 -11.95 21.29 10.28
CA ILE A 272 -11.19 20.03 10.27
C ILE A 272 -9.72 20.38 10.47
N GLN A 273 -9.09 19.77 11.47
CA GLN A 273 -7.64 19.77 11.61
C GLN A 273 -7.13 18.46 11.02
N PHE A 274 -6.30 18.53 9.98
CA PHE A 274 -5.59 17.35 9.49
C PHE A 274 -4.43 17.06 10.45
N GLU A 275 -4.33 15.81 10.88
CA GLU A 275 -3.14 15.35 11.59
C GLU A 275 -1.99 15.19 10.59
N ASN A 276 -0.89 15.89 10.86
CA ASN A 276 0.29 15.82 10.01
C ASN A 276 1.11 14.55 10.31
N GLN A 277 0.95 13.56 9.43
CA GLN A 277 1.73 12.33 9.41
C GLN A 277 2.68 12.26 8.21
N SER A 278 2.87 13.36 7.48
CA SER A 278 3.70 13.37 6.26
C SER A 278 5.20 13.17 6.50
N GLY A 279 5.68 13.34 7.72
CA GLY A 279 7.13 13.44 7.98
C GLY A 279 7.71 14.79 7.53
N GLU A 280 6.87 15.76 7.18
CA GLU A 280 7.26 17.13 6.88
C GLU A 280 6.67 18.11 7.91
N SER A 281 7.19 19.32 7.97
CA SER A 281 6.71 20.44 8.78
C SER A 281 6.95 21.74 8.01
N ILE A 282 6.37 22.86 8.45
CA ILE A 282 6.63 24.16 7.83
C ILE A 282 8.13 24.54 7.80
N ASN A 283 8.94 23.96 8.70
CA ASN A 283 10.36 24.27 8.86
C ASN A 283 11.30 23.21 8.24
N GLY A 284 10.78 22.23 7.48
CA GLY A 284 11.58 21.14 6.89
C GLY A 284 11.04 19.76 7.25
N GLN A 285 11.85 18.71 7.11
CA GLN A 285 11.41 17.35 7.44
C GLN A 285 11.31 17.15 8.96
N LYS A 286 10.20 16.56 9.39
CA LYS A 286 9.97 16.04 10.73
C LYS A 286 10.70 14.70 10.83
N ASP A 287 11.37 14.44 11.93
CA ASP A 287 12.01 13.15 12.24
C ASP A 287 13.33 12.81 11.50
N GLN A 288 13.99 13.78 10.85
CA GLN A 288 15.36 13.59 10.35
C GLN A 288 16.33 13.19 11.47
N LEU A 289 17.30 12.34 11.14
CA LEU A 289 18.32 11.96 12.11
C LEU A 289 19.16 13.19 12.50
N PRO A 290 19.45 13.42 13.80
CA PRO A 290 20.25 14.56 14.22
C PRO A 290 21.60 14.59 13.48
N PRO A 291 22.02 15.70 12.86
CA PRO A 291 23.25 15.75 12.10
C PRO A 291 24.47 15.62 13.02
N LEU A 292 25.55 15.02 12.51
CA LEU A 292 26.83 14.92 13.21
C LEU A 292 27.31 16.32 13.62
N GLU A 293 27.72 16.48 14.88
CA GLU A 293 28.07 17.79 15.42
C GLU A 293 29.57 18.12 15.37
N ASN A 294 30.43 17.10 15.35
CA ASN A 294 31.87 17.27 15.53
C ASN A 294 32.66 16.30 14.63
N ASP A 295 33.89 16.70 14.29
CA ASP A 295 34.86 15.80 13.69
C ASP A 295 35.16 14.62 14.64
N ILE A 296 35.33 13.43 14.08
CA ILE A 296 35.66 12.20 14.82
C ILE A 296 37.10 11.80 14.49
N ASN A 297 37.89 11.55 15.54
CA ASN A 297 39.22 10.94 15.43
C ASN A 297 39.38 9.86 16.49
N THR A 298 39.39 8.59 16.08
CA THR A 298 39.36 7.47 17.02
C THR A 298 40.15 6.24 16.57
N VAL A 299 40.46 5.37 17.52
CA VAL A 299 40.97 4.02 17.26
C VAL A 299 39.86 3.04 17.59
N PHE A 300 39.34 2.37 16.56
CA PHE A 300 38.27 1.39 16.72
C PHE A 300 38.78 0.12 17.39
N SER A 301 38.01 -0.41 18.33
CA SER A 301 38.33 -1.62 19.10
C SER A 301 37.60 -2.86 18.57
N VAL A 302 36.49 -2.66 17.86
CA VAL A 302 35.66 -3.70 17.25
C VAL A 302 35.58 -3.46 15.74
N GLY A 303 35.67 -4.52 14.95
CA GLY A 303 35.50 -4.45 13.51
C GLY A 303 35.01 -5.78 12.93
N GLU A 304 34.01 -5.70 12.06
CA GLU A 304 33.46 -6.84 11.31
C GLU A 304 32.98 -6.40 9.93
N GLY A 305 32.87 -7.36 9.01
CA GLY A 305 32.33 -7.10 7.67
C GLY A 305 31.24 -8.09 7.30
N SER A 306 30.33 -7.65 6.44
CA SER A 306 29.24 -8.46 5.91
C SER A 306 29.13 -8.27 4.41
N ILE A 307 29.10 -9.37 3.65
CA ILE A 307 28.83 -9.36 2.21
C ILE A 307 27.31 -9.21 2.03
N ILE A 308 26.88 -8.04 1.58
CA ILE A 308 25.46 -7.66 1.45
C ILE A 308 24.84 -8.24 0.18
N ALA A 309 25.59 -8.22 -0.91
CA ALA A 309 25.13 -8.71 -2.21
C ALA A 309 26.31 -9.17 -3.07
N GLN A 310 26.06 -10.10 -3.98
CA GLN A 310 27.05 -10.54 -4.98
C GLN A 310 26.42 -10.51 -6.39
N GLN A 311 27.13 -9.90 -7.34
CA GLN A 311 26.73 -9.84 -8.74
C GLN A 311 27.96 -10.10 -9.63
N GLY A 312 28.02 -11.31 -10.21
CA GLY A 312 29.19 -11.73 -10.97
C GLY A 312 30.44 -11.83 -10.08
N GLU A 313 31.52 -11.14 -10.46
CA GLU A 313 32.76 -11.06 -9.66
C GLU A 313 32.71 -10.00 -8.55
N PHE A 314 31.68 -9.15 -8.53
CA PHE A 314 31.56 -8.05 -7.59
C PHE A 314 30.78 -8.45 -6.34
N SER A 315 31.29 -8.04 -5.19
CA SER A 315 30.63 -8.12 -3.89
C SER A 315 30.41 -6.72 -3.33
N GLN A 316 29.19 -6.43 -2.88
CA GLN A 316 28.95 -5.33 -1.97
C GLN A 316 29.26 -5.80 -0.55
N VAL A 317 30.09 -5.06 0.16
CA VAL A 317 30.54 -5.40 1.52
C VAL A 317 30.33 -4.18 2.42
N SER A 318 29.59 -4.37 3.52
CA SER A 318 29.56 -3.42 4.63
C SER A 318 30.71 -3.74 5.59
N LEU A 319 31.41 -2.70 6.02
CA LEU A 319 32.52 -2.75 6.97
C LEU A 319 32.12 -1.92 8.20
N ALA A 320 31.79 -2.59 9.29
CA ALA A 320 31.39 -1.95 10.53
C ALA A 320 32.58 -1.84 11.49
N PHE A 321 32.74 -0.68 12.10
CA PHE A 321 33.76 -0.40 13.11
C PHE A 321 33.14 0.31 14.31
N SER A 322 33.61 0.00 15.52
CA SER A 322 33.20 0.72 16.72
C SER A 322 34.32 0.85 17.75
N ASP A 323 34.32 1.97 18.46
CA ASP A 323 35.15 2.20 19.65
C ASP A 323 34.33 2.09 20.95
N MET A 324 33.04 1.74 20.86
CA MET A 324 32.18 1.47 22.00
C MET A 324 32.63 0.22 22.77
N SER A 325 32.30 0.18 24.06
CA SER A 325 32.60 -1.00 24.89
C SER A 325 31.65 -2.14 24.56
N VAL A 326 32.15 -3.38 24.60
CA VAL A 326 31.31 -4.58 24.47
C VAL A 326 30.99 -5.13 25.85
N VAL A 327 29.71 -5.15 26.22
CA VAL A 327 29.22 -5.74 27.47
C VAL A 327 28.18 -6.80 27.11
N ASP A 328 28.35 -8.03 27.60
CA ASP A 328 27.49 -9.18 27.29
C ASP A 328 27.27 -9.43 25.77
N GLY A 329 28.31 -9.13 24.97
CA GLY A 329 28.29 -9.31 23.52
C GLY A 329 27.58 -8.19 22.73
N GLN A 330 27.15 -7.11 23.39
CA GLN A 330 26.46 -5.98 22.78
C GLN A 330 27.32 -4.70 22.86
N LEU A 331 27.27 -3.87 21.81
CA LEU A 331 27.89 -2.54 21.83
C LEU A 331 27.15 -1.65 22.84
N THR A 332 27.90 -1.03 23.74
CA THR A 332 27.37 -0.17 24.81
C THR A 332 27.92 1.25 24.64
N PRO A 333 27.05 2.25 24.39
CA PRO A 333 27.44 3.67 24.37
C PRO A 333 28.10 4.14 25.68
N PRO A 334 28.89 5.22 25.65
CA PRO A 334 29.10 6.15 24.52
C PRO A 334 30.19 5.68 23.55
N GLY A 335 30.12 6.19 22.31
CA GLY A 335 31.15 5.98 21.28
C GLY A 335 30.60 6.14 19.87
N ASN A 336 31.34 5.63 18.91
CA ASN A 336 31.11 5.76 17.49
C ASN A 336 30.80 4.39 16.87
N LEU A 337 29.82 4.35 15.98
CA LEU A 337 29.58 3.26 15.05
C LEU A 337 29.80 3.80 13.65
N LEU A 338 30.77 3.27 12.93
CA LEU A 338 31.07 3.62 11.55
C LEU A 338 30.76 2.43 10.65
N ASP A 339 29.88 2.63 9.68
CA ASP A 339 29.62 1.68 8.60
C ASP A 339 30.21 2.24 7.30
N ILE A 340 31.03 1.45 6.61
CA ILE A 340 31.56 1.77 5.30
C ILE A 340 31.13 0.68 4.30
N ASN A 341 30.33 1.07 3.32
CA ASN A 341 29.94 0.21 2.23
C ASN A 341 30.92 0.34 1.05
N ILE A 342 31.43 -0.79 0.58
CA ILE A 342 32.32 -0.88 -0.59
C ILE A 342 31.78 -1.86 -1.63
N ILE A 343 32.08 -1.62 -2.90
CA ILE A 343 32.00 -2.62 -3.96
C ILE A 343 33.41 -3.12 -4.22
N THR A 344 33.68 -4.43 -4.17
CA THR A 344 35.00 -5.00 -4.44
C THR A 344 34.93 -6.39 -5.07
N VAL A 345 36.01 -6.81 -5.73
CA VAL A 345 36.26 -8.23 -6.01
C VAL A 345 36.99 -8.83 -4.81
N LEU A 346 36.45 -9.88 -4.21
CA LEU A 346 37.09 -10.61 -3.10
C LEU A 346 38.24 -11.48 -3.64
N GLN A 347 39.31 -11.61 -2.85
CA GLN A 347 40.45 -12.49 -3.15
C GLN A 347 40.43 -13.65 -2.16
N ASP A 348 40.18 -14.88 -2.62
CA ASP A 348 40.05 -16.06 -1.76
C ASP A 348 39.04 -15.84 -0.61
N GLY A 349 37.88 -15.24 -0.93
CA GLY A 349 36.84 -14.91 0.05
C GLY A 349 37.21 -13.80 1.04
N LYS A 350 38.30 -13.05 0.80
CA LYS A 350 38.82 -12.00 1.68
C LYS A 350 38.81 -10.62 1.01
N ILE A 351 38.79 -9.58 1.84
CA ILE A 351 38.90 -8.20 1.39
C ILE A 351 40.35 -7.97 0.89
N PRO A 352 40.55 -7.49 -0.36
CA PRO A 352 41.89 -7.26 -0.87
C PRO A 352 42.59 -6.07 -0.19
N GLU A 353 43.91 -6.12 -0.11
CA GLU A 353 44.73 -4.99 0.36
C GLU A 353 44.73 -3.87 -0.68
N ARG A 354 44.12 -2.72 -0.35
CA ARG A 354 44.02 -1.55 -1.22
C ARG A 354 43.41 -0.34 -0.51
N THR A 355 43.39 0.78 -1.21
CA THR A 355 42.62 1.97 -0.85
C THR A 355 41.34 2.04 -1.66
N PHE A 356 40.20 2.18 -0.98
CA PHE A 356 38.88 2.44 -1.54
C PHE A 356 38.60 3.94 -1.44
N THR A 357 38.17 4.54 -2.54
CA THR A 357 37.70 5.94 -2.62
C THR A 357 36.28 5.96 -3.14
N LEU A 358 35.61 7.11 -3.05
CA LEU A 358 34.31 7.29 -3.70
C LEU A 358 34.35 7.00 -5.19
N GLN A 359 33.26 6.40 -5.67
CA GLN A 359 33.04 6.12 -7.08
C GLN A 359 33.05 7.44 -7.88
N ASN A 360 33.80 7.49 -8.99
CA ASN A 360 33.77 8.62 -9.93
C ASN A 360 33.13 8.24 -11.29
N GLY A 361 32.60 7.03 -11.44
CA GLY A 361 31.82 6.59 -12.61
C GLY A 361 31.45 5.09 -12.61
N ASP A 362 30.62 4.69 -13.57
CA ASP A 362 30.00 3.35 -13.65
C ASP A 362 30.96 2.19 -13.99
N SER A 363 32.20 2.50 -14.39
CA SER A 363 33.22 1.50 -14.76
C SER A 363 34.25 1.21 -13.67
N ASP A 364 34.21 1.95 -12.55
CA ASP A 364 35.20 1.80 -11.50
C ASP A 364 34.97 0.50 -10.74
N LYS A 365 36.01 -0.34 -10.68
CA LYS A 365 36.05 -1.49 -9.78
C LYS A 365 36.66 -1.02 -8.47
N ASN A 366 36.11 -1.44 -7.33
CA ASN A 366 36.73 -1.24 -6.00
C ASN A 366 36.57 0.17 -5.44
N PHE A 367 35.32 0.55 -5.12
CA PHE A 367 34.97 1.89 -4.65
C PHE A 367 34.11 1.85 -3.38
N LEU A 368 34.02 3.01 -2.75
CA LEU A 368 33.21 3.30 -1.56
C LEU A 368 31.87 3.89 -2.02
N ILE A 369 30.76 3.37 -1.50
CA ILE A 369 29.40 3.85 -1.79
C ILE A 369 29.09 5.03 -0.85
N PRO A 370 28.71 6.21 -1.35
CA PRO A 370 28.38 7.34 -0.48
C PRO A 370 27.19 7.02 0.44
N GLY A 371 27.22 7.58 1.64
CA GLY A 371 26.11 7.52 2.58
C GLY A 371 24.92 8.33 2.12
N GLN A 372 23.74 7.86 2.50
CA GLN A 372 22.52 8.62 2.35
C GLN A 372 21.56 8.34 3.50
N GLU A 373 20.60 9.24 3.66
CA GLU A 373 19.45 8.99 4.50
C GLU A 373 18.39 8.28 3.66
N GLU A 374 17.91 7.15 4.16
CA GLU A 374 16.76 6.45 3.60
C GLU A 374 15.57 6.56 4.54
N TYR A 375 14.39 6.42 3.97
CA TYR A 375 13.13 6.52 4.68
C TYR A 375 12.27 5.32 4.32
N GLU A 376 11.93 4.53 5.32
CA GLU A 376 11.08 3.34 5.17
C GLU A 376 10.16 3.21 6.38
N ALA A 377 8.91 2.80 6.14
CA ALA A 377 7.92 2.51 7.18
C ALA A 377 7.75 3.61 8.25
N GLY A 378 7.97 4.87 7.89
CA GLY A 378 7.81 5.99 8.84
C GLY A 378 9.04 6.35 9.66
N THR A 379 10.19 5.77 9.37
CA THR A 379 11.43 6.01 10.12
C THR A 379 12.58 6.33 9.15
N TYR A 380 13.32 7.38 9.46
CA TYR A 380 14.58 7.66 8.78
C TYR A 380 15.70 6.79 9.35
N TYR A 381 16.50 6.19 8.48
CA TYR A 381 17.67 5.42 8.87
C TYR A 381 18.83 5.72 7.94
N PRO A 382 20.07 5.58 8.42
CA PRO A 382 21.23 5.77 7.57
C PRO A 382 21.47 4.54 6.69
N ALA A 383 21.78 4.76 5.43
CA ALA A 383 22.08 3.73 4.45
C ALA A 383 23.48 3.93 3.85
N PHE A 384 24.05 2.81 3.41
CA PHE A 384 25.42 2.70 2.86
C PHE A 384 26.50 3.16 3.86
N SER A 385 27.29 4.19 3.54
CA SER A 385 28.44 4.59 4.36
C SER A 385 28.12 5.77 5.27
N TYR A 386 28.11 5.56 6.58
CA TYR A 386 27.73 6.58 7.56
C TYR A 386 28.45 6.38 8.89
N VAL A 387 28.46 7.42 9.72
CA VAL A 387 28.89 7.33 11.11
C VAL A 387 27.77 7.78 12.03
N GLN A 388 27.59 7.08 13.13
CA GLN A 388 26.75 7.49 14.24
C GLN A 388 27.60 7.69 15.49
N ASN A 389 27.49 8.86 16.11
CA ASN A 389 28.06 9.14 17.42
C ASN A 389 26.96 8.97 18.47
N TYR A 390 27.07 7.93 19.30
CA TYR A 390 26.12 7.62 20.36
C TYR A 390 26.55 8.25 21.69
N VAL A 391 25.66 9.03 22.28
CA VAL A 391 25.80 9.55 23.66
C VAL A 391 25.15 8.59 24.65
N THR A 392 23.99 8.04 24.30
CA THR A 392 23.27 6.99 25.03
C THR A 392 22.67 6.01 24.02
N SER A 393 22.06 4.90 24.47
CA SER A 393 21.41 3.93 23.57
C SER A 393 20.30 4.54 22.68
N ASN A 394 19.69 5.64 23.12
CA ASN A 394 18.54 6.25 22.45
C ASN A 394 18.86 7.65 21.89
N SER A 395 20.14 8.04 21.85
CA SER A 395 20.56 9.37 21.38
C SER A 395 21.87 9.26 20.62
N SER A 396 21.79 9.57 19.34
CA SER A 396 22.95 9.66 18.45
C SER A 396 22.81 10.80 17.45
N THR A 397 23.96 11.24 16.93
CA THR A 397 24.05 12.13 15.78
C THR A 397 24.67 11.38 14.60
N THR A 398 24.24 11.67 13.38
CA THR A 398 24.54 10.90 12.17
C THR A 398 25.26 11.74 11.13
N GLY A 399 26.31 11.21 10.53
CA GLY A 399 27.04 11.83 9.42
C GLY A 399 27.14 10.89 8.23
N TYR A 400 26.68 11.33 7.06
CA TYR A 400 26.70 10.54 5.82
C TYR A 400 28.01 10.74 5.07
N VAL A 401 28.78 9.68 4.81
CA VAL A 401 30.08 9.77 4.13
C VAL A 401 29.89 10.20 2.67
N ASN A 402 30.60 11.24 2.24
CA ASN A 402 30.56 11.77 0.87
C ASN A 402 31.93 12.25 0.36
N GLY A 403 33.01 11.92 1.08
CA GLY A 403 34.37 12.19 0.66
C GLY A 403 35.38 11.22 1.29
N GLY A 404 36.59 11.16 0.72
CA GLY A 404 37.76 10.53 1.33
C GLY A 404 37.99 9.06 0.95
N SER A 405 38.65 8.32 1.84
CA SER A 405 39.15 6.98 1.55
C SER A 405 39.24 6.05 2.76
N VAL A 406 39.24 4.74 2.48
CA VAL A 406 39.55 3.67 3.44
C VAL A 406 40.65 2.79 2.87
N THR A 407 41.77 2.67 3.58
CA THR A 407 42.92 1.84 3.20
C THR A 407 42.98 0.57 4.02
N VAL A 408 42.99 -0.57 3.34
CA VAL A 408 43.04 -1.93 3.90
C VAL A 408 44.43 -2.53 3.67
N LYS A 409 45.03 -3.07 4.71
CA LYS A 409 46.30 -3.82 4.69
C LYS A 409 46.17 -5.09 5.51
N LYS A 410 47.04 -6.08 5.25
CA LYS A 410 47.22 -7.20 6.18
C LYS A 410 47.98 -6.75 7.43
N SER A 411 47.58 -7.31 8.56
CA SER A 411 48.29 -7.17 9.82
C SER A 411 48.62 -8.55 10.40
N ALA A 412 49.50 -8.60 11.39
CA ALA A 412 49.79 -9.84 12.11
C ALA A 412 48.55 -10.42 12.83
N LYS A 413 47.51 -9.61 13.05
CA LYS A 413 46.26 -10.00 13.71
C LYS A 413 45.11 -10.29 12.72
N GLY A 414 45.32 -10.07 11.42
CA GLY A 414 44.29 -10.17 10.40
C GLY A 414 44.38 -8.98 9.45
N TYR A 415 43.66 -7.91 9.77
CA TYR A 415 43.60 -6.69 8.97
C TYR A 415 44.06 -5.45 9.74
N SER A 416 44.50 -4.46 8.98
CA SER A 416 44.65 -3.08 9.42
C SER A 416 43.86 -2.18 8.47
N PHE A 417 43.00 -1.34 9.03
CA PHE A 417 42.23 -0.33 8.31
C PHE A 417 42.68 1.06 8.75
N MET A 418 42.84 1.95 7.78
CA MET A 418 43.04 3.39 7.97
C MET A 418 41.89 4.11 7.27
N ILE A 419 41.12 4.86 8.04
CA ILE A 419 39.90 5.52 7.60
C ILE A 419 40.16 7.03 7.61
N GLU A 420 39.92 7.67 6.47
CA GLU A 420 40.05 9.12 6.29
C GLU A 420 38.91 9.60 5.39
N VAL A 421 37.72 9.75 5.96
CA VAL A 421 36.50 10.11 5.22
C VAL A 421 35.94 11.47 5.65
N THR A 422 35.06 12.04 4.84
CA THR A 422 34.36 13.31 5.12
C THR A 422 32.87 13.14 4.90
N THR A 423 32.04 13.73 5.77
CA THR A 423 30.58 13.64 5.66
C THR A 423 30.00 14.73 4.73
N LYS A 424 28.73 14.59 4.33
CA LYS A 424 28.00 15.60 3.55
C LYS A 424 27.99 16.98 4.23
N ASP A 425 27.94 16.99 5.56
CA ASP A 425 27.94 18.20 6.38
C ASP A 425 29.35 18.77 6.62
N GLY A 426 30.38 18.16 6.02
CA GLY A 426 31.75 18.67 6.01
C GLY A 426 32.62 18.20 7.17
N HIS A 427 32.13 17.33 8.04
CA HIS A 427 32.89 16.79 9.17
C HIS A 427 33.90 15.74 8.73
N LYS A 428 35.09 15.77 9.34
CA LYS A 428 36.12 14.74 9.13
C LYS A 428 35.91 13.58 10.08
N VAL A 429 36.00 12.37 9.54
CA VAL A 429 35.98 11.12 10.31
C VAL A 429 37.26 10.37 9.98
N THR A 430 38.20 10.40 10.92
CA THR A 430 39.47 9.70 10.81
C THR A 430 39.56 8.59 11.85
N GLY A 431 40.14 7.46 11.48
CA GLY A 431 40.40 6.43 12.47
C GLY A 431 41.21 5.26 11.96
N SER A 432 41.48 4.32 12.87
CA SER A 432 42.23 3.11 12.55
C SER A 432 41.70 1.89 13.29
N TYR A 433 41.82 0.73 12.66
CA TYR A 433 41.56 -0.57 13.26
C TYR A 433 42.73 -1.52 12.97
N ASP A 434 43.13 -2.34 13.94
CA ASP A 434 44.13 -3.39 13.76
C ASP A 434 43.75 -4.63 14.61
N GLY A 435 43.24 -5.65 13.94
CA GLY A 435 42.65 -6.81 14.61
C GLY A 435 42.14 -7.90 13.69
N THR A 436 41.57 -8.93 14.30
CA THR A 436 40.78 -9.94 13.60
C THR A 436 39.55 -9.27 13.02
N PHE A 437 39.23 -9.54 11.75
CA PHE A 437 38.07 -8.94 11.09
C PHE A 437 37.29 -10.06 10.41
N PRO A 438 36.26 -10.64 11.07
CA PRO A 438 35.43 -11.64 10.44
C PRO A 438 34.70 -11.01 9.25
N LEU A 439 34.59 -11.76 8.16
CA LEU A 439 33.79 -11.38 7.01
C LEU A 439 32.67 -12.41 6.88
N TYR A 440 31.46 -12.01 7.22
CA TYR A 440 30.27 -12.83 7.10
C TYR A 440 29.80 -12.81 5.64
N GLY A 441 29.58 -14.00 5.08
CA GLY A 441 29.03 -14.13 3.74
C GLY A 441 27.53 -13.87 3.71
N PRO A 442 26.92 -13.79 2.52
CA PRO A 442 25.46 -13.90 2.39
C PRO A 442 24.98 -15.36 2.60
N GLY A 443 25.92 -16.30 2.84
CA GLY A 443 25.66 -17.71 3.01
C GLY A 443 25.03 -18.01 4.36
N ASN A 444 24.06 -18.91 4.35
CA ASN A 444 23.36 -19.38 5.54
C ASN A 444 24.09 -20.56 6.20
N SER A 445 25.15 -21.09 5.60
CA SER A 445 25.94 -22.16 6.21
C SER A 445 26.37 -21.79 7.63
N THR A 446 26.16 -22.74 8.53
CA THR A 446 26.64 -22.67 9.92
C THR A 446 28.05 -23.25 10.08
N LEU A 447 28.64 -23.76 9.00
CA LEU A 447 30.02 -24.20 8.99
C LEU A 447 30.94 -22.98 9.03
N THR A 448 32.08 -23.14 9.70
CA THR A 448 33.11 -22.09 9.80
C THR A 448 34.42 -22.47 9.11
N GLU A 449 34.48 -23.70 8.61
CA GLU A 449 35.62 -24.31 7.92
C GLU A 449 35.14 -25.49 7.06
N ASP A 450 36.04 -26.03 6.23
CA ASP A 450 35.78 -27.24 5.44
C ASP A 450 35.30 -28.40 6.34
N TYR A 451 34.26 -29.11 5.91
CA TYR A 451 33.64 -30.17 6.69
C TYR A 451 33.53 -31.47 5.91
N ASN A 452 34.01 -32.57 6.51
CA ASN A 452 33.80 -33.91 5.98
C ASN A 452 32.64 -34.59 6.71
N ILE A 453 31.51 -34.77 6.02
CA ILE A 453 30.30 -35.43 6.49
C ILE A 453 30.63 -36.83 7.01
N SER A 454 30.32 -37.07 8.27
CA SER A 454 30.57 -38.32 8.97
C SER A 454 29.29 -39.14 9.08
N PHE A 455 28.94 -39.85 8.01
CA PHE A 455 27.79 -40.76 8.02
C PHE A 455 27.96 -41.88 9.06
N SER A 456 26.99 -42.00 9.96
CA SER A 456 26.94 -43.05 10.96
C SER A 456 26.68 -44.42 10.34
N SER A 457 27.01 -45.51 11.04
CA SER A 457 26.81 -46.88 10.54
C SER A 457 25.33 -47.24 10.29
N ASP A 458 24.39 -46.53 10.91
CA ASP A 458 22.95 -46.67 10.71
C ASP A 458 22.38 -45.71 9.64
N THR A 459 23.23 -44.93 8.95
CA THR A 459 22.80 -44.08 7.83
C THR A 459 22.24 -44.91 6.69
N LYS A 460 21.02 -44.59 6.26
CA LYS A 460 20.35 -45.19 5.09
C LYS A 460 20.20 -44.18 3.97
N GLY A 461 20.28 -44.69 2.75
CA GLY A 461 20.06 -43.91 1.55
C GLY A 461 18.72 -44.23 0.89
N SER A 462 17.99 -43.19 0.49
CA SER A 462 16.76 -43.31 -0.31
C SER A 462 16.83 -42.38 -1.52
N ALA A 463 16.30 -42.82 -2.66
CA ALA A 463 16.07 -41.96 -3.83
C ALA A 463 14.57 -41.95 -4.15
N VAL A 464 13.96 -40.78 -4.07
CA VAL A 464 12.51 -40.57 -4.20
C VAL A 464 12.21 -39.95 -5.55
N TYR A 465 11.39 -40.62 -6.37
CA TYR A 465 11.01 -40.18 -7.71
C TYR A 465 9.74 -39.32 -7.69
N TYR A 466 9.80 -38.16 -8.35
CA TYR A 466 8.69 -37.21 -8.44
C TYR A 466 8.11 -37.03 -9.85
N GLY A 467 8.61 -37.74 -10.85
CA GLY A 467 8.20 -37.48 -12.24
C GLY A 467 8.88 -36.24 -12.81
N ASP A 468 8.26 -35.62 -13.80
CA ASP A 468 8.69 -34.33 -14.34
C ASP A 468 8.05 -33.17 -13.55
N TYR A 469 8.32 -33.11 -12.24
CA TYR A 469 7.66 -32.17 -11.33
C TYR A 469 7.85 -30.71 -11.77
N TYR A 470 9.04 -30.37 -12.27
CA TYR A 470 9.41 -29.03 -12.71
C TYR A 470 9.13 -28.77 -14.22
N SER A 471 8.54 -29.73 -14.94
CA SER A 471 8.27 -29.63 -16.38
C SER A 471 9.52 -29.31 -17.22
N THR A 472 10.67 -29.88 -16.86
CA THR A 472 11.96 -29.67 -17.55
C THR A 472 12.23 -30.75 -18.60
N GLY A 473 11.34 -31.73 -18.74
CA GLY A 473 11.55 -32.90 -19.61
C GLY A 473 12.55 -33.90 -19.03
N THR A 474 12.90 -33.78 -17.75
CA THR A 474 13.79 -34.69 -17.04
C THR A 474 13.11 -35.23 -15.78
N ALA A 475 13.58 -36.37 -15.30
CA ALA A 475 13.07 -36.98 -14.08
C ALA A 475 13.61 -36.27 -12.85
N ASN A 476 12.72 -35.76 -12.02
CA ASN A 476 13.03 -35.17 -10.72
C ASN A 476 13.15 -36.25 -9.64
N TRP A 477 14.23 -36.18 -8.86
CA TRP A 477 14.56 -37.11 -7.79
C TRP A 477 15.09 -36.38 -6.56
N MET A 478 14.73 -36.84 -5.37
CA MET A 478 15.40 -36.45 -4.14
C MET A 478 16.23 -37.61 -3.59
N LEU A 479 17.55 -37.43 -3.50
CA LEU A 479 18.45 -38.33 -2.78
C LEU A 479 18.54 -37.87 -1.32
N VAL A 480 18.33 -38.80 -0.39
CA VAL A 480 18.42 -38.55 1.05
C VAL A 480 19.33 -39.60 1.68
N LEU A 481 20.36 -39.15 2.39
CA LEU A 481 21.21 -39.97 3.26
C LEU A 481 20.96 -39.51 4.69
N MET A 482 20.37 -40.36 5.54
CA MET A 482 19.96 -39.98 6.89
C MET A 482 20.15 -41.15 7.89
N PRO A 483 20.61 -40.90 9.12
CA PRO A 483 20.65 -41.89 10.20
C PRO A 483 19.25 -42.40 10.56
N GLU A 484 19.07 -43.73 10.63
CA GLU A 484 17.80 -44.34 11.08
C GLU A 484 17.42 -43.96 12.52
N SER A 485 18.43 -43.70 13.37
CA SER A 485 18.23 -43.16 14.72
C SER A 485 17.63 -41.75 14.75
N GLY A 486 17.57 -41.05 13.62
CA GLY A 486 17.16 -39.65 13.54
C GLY A 486 18.18 -38.67 14.11
N LYS A 487 19.40 -39.14 14.41
CA LYS A 487 20.47 -38.33 15.01
C LYS A 487 21.80 -38.52 14.30
N GLY A 488 22.39 -37.43 13.80
CA GLY A 488 23.71 -37.42 13.17
C GLY A 488 23.76 -36.62 11.87
N ASP A 489 24.83 -36.80 11.12
CA ASP A 489 25.03 -36.15 9.83
C ASP A 489 24.10 -36.73 8.75
N ALA A 490 23.43 -35.84 8.02
CA ALA A 490 22.52 -36.15 6.93
C ALA A 490 22.85 -35.29 5.69
N PHE A 491 22.47 -35.80 4.52
CA PHE A 491 22.65 -35.14 3.24
C PHE A 491 21.40 -35.28 2.37
N TYR A 492 20.97 -34.17 1.80
CA TYR A 492 19.81 -34.06 0.93
C TYR A 492 20.27 -33.49 -0.41
N MET A 493 19.74 -34.03 -1.51
CA MET A 493 20.04 -33.54 -2.86
C MET A 493 18.80 -33.65 -3.74
N GLU A 494 18.34 -32.51 -4.25
CA GLU A 494 17.30 -32.41 -5.27
C GLU A 494 17.95 -32.44 -6.65
N CYS A 495 17.66 -33.45 -7.47
CA CYS A 495 18.42 -33.71 -8.69
C CYS A 495 17.60 -34.28 -9.87
N PHE A 496 18.21 -34.22 -11.05
CA PHE A 496 17.55 -34.48 -12.31
C PHE A 496 18.26 -35.56 -13.14
N ASN A 497 17.47 -36.46 -13.71
CA ASN A 497 17.93 -37.59 -14.54
C ASN A 497 17.28 -37.57 -15.93
N HIS A 498 17.95 -38.12 -16.93
CA HIS A 498 17.42 -38.22 -18.29
C HIS A 498 16.19 -39.14 -18.44
N ASN A 499 15.95 -40.07 -17.51
CA ASN A 499 14.93 -41.11 -17.64
C ASN A 499 13.67 -40.81 -16.83
N LEU A 500 12.57 -40.45 -17.51
CA LEU A 500 11.22 -40.31 -16.94
C LEU A 500 10.51 -41.64 -16.65
N ASP A 501 11.11 -42.76 -17.04
CA ASP A 501 10.61 -44.09 -16.71
C ASP A 501 11.15 -44.52 -15.35
N PHE A 502 10.29 -44.49 -14.33
CA PHE A 502 10.61 -44.92 -12.97
C PHE A 502 11.26 -46.31 -12.91
N THR A 503 10.91 -47.22 -13.81
CA THR A 503 11.45 -48.60 -13.83
C THR A 503 12.94 -48.65 -14.18
N LYS A 504 13.51 -47.55 -14.70
CA LYS A 504 14.95 -47.41 -14.95
C LYS A 504 15.74 -47.09 -13.67
N GLY A 505 15.06 -46.78 -12.58
CA GLY A 505 15.66 -46.48 -11.29
C GLY A 505 16.43 -45.17 -11.27
N PHE A 506 17.15 -44.94 -10.16
CA PHE A 506 18.01 -43.78 -10.01
C PHE A 506 19.30 -43.98 -10.82
N SER A 507 19.77 -42.94 -11.51
CA SER A 507 20.88 -43.05 -12.46
C SER A 507 22.24 -42.92 -11.77
N ALA A 508 23.23 -43.68 -12.23
CA ALA A 508 24.63 -43.45 -11.87
C ALA A 508 25.23 -42.33 -12.72
N GLY A 509 26.23 -41.65 -12.17
CA GLY A 509 26.98 -40.60 -12.85
C GLY A 509 27.38 -39.47 -11.90
N THR A 510 27.84 -38.36 -12.49
CA THR A 510 28.22 -37.16 -11.74
C THR A 510 27.17 -36.08 -11.94
N TYR A 511 26.63 -35.59 -10.83
CA TYR A 511 25.65 -34.53 -10.75
C TYR A 511 26.38 -33.22 -10.43
N ASN A 512 26.16 -32.20 -11.25
CA ASN A 512 26.72 -30.86 -11.09
C ASN A 512 25.60 -29.85 -10.76
N PRO A 513 25.89 -28.71 -10.11
CA PRO A 513 24.90 -27.69 -9.82
C PRO A 513 24.35 -27.05 -11.12
N ASP A 514 23.03 -26.92 -11.24
CA ASP A 514 22.36 -26.19 -12.32
C ASP A 514 20.94 -25.79 -11.88
N ASN A 515 20.47 -24.60 -12.26
CA ASN A 515 19.16 -24.05 -11.87
C ASN A 515 18.03 -24.33 -12.89
N THR A 516 18.32 -25.04 -13.98
CA THR A 516 17.40 -25.24 -15.10
C THR A 516 16.79 -26.66 -15.15
N GLY A 517 17.24 -27.54 -14.26
CA GLY A 517 16.78 -28.92 -14.18
C GLY A 517 17.21 -29.78 -15.36
N LYS A 518 18.43 -29.56 -15.87
CA LYS A 518 19.04 -30.41 -16.90
C LYS A 518 19.39 -31.79 -16.34
N SER A 519 19.39 -32.80 -17.19
CA SER A 519 19.82 -34.14 -16.79
C SER A 519 21.24 -34.14 -16.20
N MET A 520 21.46 -34.98 -15.18
CA MET A 520 22.71 -35.11 -14.43
C MET A 520 23.11 -33.82 -13.70
N THR A 521 22.13 -33.13 -13.13
CA THR A 521 22.35 -31.93 -12.30
C THR A 521 21.60 -32.00 -10.99
N PHE A 522 21.98 -31.18 -10.03
CA PHE A 522 21.24 -30.94 -8.80
C PHE A 522 20.90 -29.45 -8.64
N LEU A 523 19.78 -29.14 -7.97
CA LEU A 523 19.45 -27.77 -7.61
C LEU A 523 20.36 -27.29 -6.47
N PRO A 524 21.07 -26.16 -6.63
CA PRO A 524 21.82 -25.52 -5.55
C PRO A 524 20.98 -25.32 -4.29
N GLY A 525 21.59 -25.57 -3.13
CA GLY A 525 21.01 -25.33 -1.81
C GLY A 525 20.65 -23.87 -1.57
N ALA A 526 19.58 -23.65 -0.81
CA ALA A 526 19.14 -22.32 -0.40
C ALA A 526 18.39 -22.37 0.94
N ILE A 527 18.11 -21.20 1.49
CA ILE A 527 17.06 -20.98 2.49
C ILE A 527 15.87 -20.34 1.77
N ASP A 528 14.67 -20.91 1.93
CA ASP A 528 13.45 -20.37 1.32
C ASP A 528 12.90 -19.14 2.06
N ASP A 529 11.87 -18.49 1.50
CA ASP A 529 11.23 -17.29 2.07
C ASP A 529 10.62 -17.51 3.48
N LYS A 530 10.57 -18.76 3.95
CA LYS A 530 10.07 -19.13 5.29
C LYS A 530 11.21 -19.51 6.24
N GLY A 531 12.47 -19.31 5.84
CA GLY A 531 13.65 -19.65 6.62
C GLY A 531 13.99 -21.15 6.63
N GLN A 532 13.51 -21.93 5.66
CA GLN A 532 13.72 -23.39 5.62
C GLN A 532 14.81 -23.80 4.62
N LEU A 533 15.57 -24.84 4.96
CA LEU A 533 16.54 -25.45 4.04
C LEU A 533 15.83 -26.08 2.82
N ALA A 534 16.27 -25.68 1.64
CA ALA A 534 15.74 -26.13 0.37
C ALA A 534 16.83 -26.77 -0.51
N ASN A 535 16.40 -27.63 -1.44
CA ASN A 535 17.21 -28.25 -2.48
C ASN A 535 18.32 -29.17 -1.94
N THR A 536 19.59 -28.81 -2.15
CA THR A 536 20.75 -29.65 -1.82
C THR A 536 21.52 -29.09 -0.63
N TYR A 537 21.62 -29.85 0.45
CA TYR A 537 22.25 -29.38 1.68
C TYR A 537 22.80 -30.52 2.55
N TYR A 538 23.79 -30.17 3.37
CA TYR A 538 24.21 -30.94 4.55
C TYR A 538 23.43 -30.46 5.78
N ALA A 539 23.09 -31.37 6.69
CA ALA A 539 22.53 -31.05 8.01
C ALA A 539 22.98 -32.06 9.08
N TYR A 540 23.20 -31.58 10.31
CA TYR A 540 23.23 -32.40 11.52
C TYR A 540 21.84 -32.41 12.14
N VAL A 541 21.19 -33.57 12.11
CA VAL A 541 19.84 -33.78 12.64
C VAL A 541 19.88 -34.38 14.05
N ASP A 542 18.92 -34.03 14.89
CA ASP A 542 18.61 -34.74 16.15
C ASP A 542 17.10 -34.67 16.40
N GLY A 543 16.40 -35.73 16.01
CA GLY A 543 14.95 -35.76 15.90
C GLY A 543 14.46 -34.75 14.85
N ASN A 544 13.63 -33.81 15.28
CA ASN A 544 13.08 -32.76 14.41
C ASN A 544 13.94 -31.49 14.35
N ASN A 545 15.06 -31.45 15.07
CA ASN A 545 15.92 -30.27 15.16
C ASN A 545 17.11 -30.39 14.22
N ILE A 546 17.54 -29.24 13.68
CA ILE A 546 18.76 -29.08 12.90
C ILE A 546 19.68 -28.14 13.70
N TYR A 547 20.89 -28.59 13.99
CA TYR A 547 21.86 -27.81 14.81
C TYR A 547 23.00 -27.22 14.00
N ARG A 548 23.34 -27.86 12.88
CA ARG A 548 24.38 -27.45 11.96
C ARG A 548 23.94 -27.80 10.56
N PHE A 549 24.14 -26.93 9.61
CA PHE A 549 23.75 -27.14 8.22
C PHE A 549 24.61 -26.30 7.28
N ALA A 550 24.60 -26.70 6.01
CA ALA A 550 25.30 -26.02 4.93
C ALA A 550 24.53 -26.22 3.61
N PRO A 551 23.92 -25.16 3.04
CA PRO A 551 23.37 -25.22 1.69
C PRO A 551 24.50 -25.44 0.68
N ILE A 552 24.42 -26.49 -0.14
CA ILE A 552 25.47 -26.82 -1.11
C ILE A 552 25.16 -26.16 -2.45
N THR A 553 25.93 -25.15 -2.81
CA THR A 553 25.72 -24.33 -4.01
C THR A 553 26.63 -24.72 -5.16
N GLY A 554 27.77 -25.35 -4.85
CA GLY A 554 28.81 -25.71 -5.82
C GLY A 554 29.32 -27.15 -5.66
N GLY A 555 30.29 -27.51 -6.50
CA GLY A 555 30.95 -28.83 -6.47
C GLY A 555 30.22 -29.89 -7.29
N ASN A 556 30.31 -31.16 -6.89
CA ASN A 556 29.63 -32.28 -7.55
C ASN A 556 29.30 -33.42 -6.59
N VAL A 557 28.29 -34.22 -6.96
CA VAL A 557 27.96 -35.48 -6.29
C VAL A 557 28.05 -36.61 -7.29
N LYS A 558 28.82 -37.64 -6.98
CA LYS A 558 29.03 -38.80 -7.86
C LYS A 558 28.37 -40.04 -7.29
N ILE A 559 27.57 -40.72 -8.11
CA ILE A 559 26.89 -41.97 -7.78
C ILE A 559 27.42 -43.09 -8.68
N THR A 560 27.82 -44.21 -8.08
CA THR A 560 28.21 -45.44 -8.80
C THR A 560 27.51 -46.67 -8.21
N TYR A 561 27.30 -47.69 -9.05
CA TYR A 561 26.72 -48.97 -8.63
C TYR A 561 27.73 -50.12 -8.78
N ASN A 562 27.86 -50.93 -7.74
CA ASN A 562 28.60 -52.20 -7.73
C ASN A 562 27.62 -53.31 -7.32
N GLY A 563 26.93 -53.90 -8.30
CA GLY A 563 25.80 -54.78 -8.02
C GLY A 563 24.66 -54.00 -7.35
N GLU A 564 24.16 -54.50 -6.22
CA GLU A 564 23.11 -53.84 -5.42
C GLU A 564 23.64 -52.72 -4.49
N THR A 565 24.98 -52.57 -4.41
CA THR A 565 25.61 -51.54 -3.58
C THR A 565 25.76 -50.25 -4.37
N SER A 566 25.25 -49.16 -3.84
CA SER A 566 25.42 -47.79 -4.33
C SER A 566 26.54 -47.11 -3.57
N ASN A 567 27.38 -46.33 -4.24
CA ASN A 567 28.35 -45.45 -3.61
C ASN A 567 28.03 -44.02 -3.99
N VAL A 568 27.86 -43.16 -2.98
CA VAL A 568 27.63 -41.72 -3.12
C VAL A 568 28.87 -41.01 -2.61
N SER A 569 29.52 -40.23 -3.47
CA SER A 569 30.67 -39.40 -3.14
C SER A 569 30.26 -37.94 -3.30
N ILE A 570 30.39 -37.16 -2.24
CA ILE A 570 30.06 -35.73 -2.18
C ILE A 570 31.37 -34.95 -2.18
N ASP A 571 31.51 -34.04 -3.13
CA ASP A 571 32.59 -33.05 -3.22
C ASP A 571 31.94 -31.70 -3.48
N GLY A 572 31.24 -31.18 -2.47
CA GLY A 572 30.41 -29.99 -2.52
C GLY A 572 31.14 -28.73 -2.05
N ILE A 573 30.58 -27.57 -2.39
CA ILE A 573 30.97 -26.26 -1.86
C ILE A 573 29.69 -25.62 -1.30
N ASP A 574 29.74 -25.15 -0.06
CA ASP A 574 28.59 -24.47 0.54
C ASP A 574 28.47 -23.00 0.11
N ASP A 575 27.36 -22.36 0.49
CA ASP A 575 27.09 -20.95 0.22
C ASP A 575 28.00 -19.95 0.96
N SER A 576 28.87 -20.44 1.84
CA SER A 576 29.94 -19.68 2.52
C SER A 576 31.33 -19.99 1.97
N GLY A 577 31.42 -20.84 0.94
CA GLY A 577 32.66 -21.19 0.24
C GLY A 577 33.47 -22.31 0.89
N HIS A 578 32.96 -22.96 1.94
CA HIS A 578 33.61 -24.11 2.58
C HIS A 578 33.42 -25.38 1.74
N LYS A 579 34.45 -26.23 1.69
CA LYS A 579 34.30 -27.57 1.11
C LYS A 579 33.46 -28.44 2.03
N VAL A 580 32.47 -29.10 1.47
CA VAL A 580 31.67 -30.10 2.17
C VAL A 580 31.81 -31.44 1.45
N THR A 581 32.60 -32.35 2.03
CA THR A 581 32.91 -33.65 1.43
C THR A 581 32.23 -34.79 2.16
N GLY A 582 32.04 -35.93 1.51
CA GLY A 582 31.48 -37.10 2.19
C GLY A 582 31.46 -38.34 1.30
N SER A 583 31.35 -39.52 1.91
CA SER A 583 31.18 -40.76 1.16
C SER A 583 30.28 -41.74 1.92
N TRP A 584 29.29 -42.27 1.24
CA TRP A 584 28.38 -43.28 1.77
C TRP A 584 28.28 -44.46 0.81
N SER A 585 28.25 -45.68 1.36
CA SER A 585 28.07 -46.91 0.60
C SER A 585 26.96 -47.75 1.23
N GLY A 586 26.04 -48.24 0.41
CA GLY A 586 24.93 -49.09 0.85
C GLY A 586 23.89 -49.27 -0.24
N THR A 587 22.79 -49.96 0.08
CA THR A 587 21.68 -50.13 -0.86
C THR A 587 20.76 -48.91 -0.81
N LEU A 588 20.53 -48.26 -1.96
CA LEU A 588 19.55 -47.18 -2.06
C LEU A 588 18.13 -47.75 -2.10
N LYS A 589 17.28 -47.27 -1.21
CA LYS A 589 15.84 -47.53 -1.29
C LYS A 589 15.21 -46.63 -2.36
N ILE A 590 14.70 -47.23 -3.42
CA ILE A 590 14.02 -46.50 -4.50
C ILE A 590 12.53 -46.38 -4.21
N ILE A 591 11.99 -45.16 -4.22
CA ILE A 591 10.61 -44.84 -3.85
C ILE A 591 9.97 -44.04 -4.98
N THR A 592 8.70 -44.28 -5.30
CA THR A 592 7.91 -43.40 -6.18
C THR A 592 6.92 -42.58 -5.38
N ASN A 593 6.82 -41.28 -5.71
CA ASN A 593 5.84 -40.36 -5.15
C ASN A 593 4.93 -39.73 -6.23
N THR A 594 4.80 -40.37 -7.39
CA THR A 594 3.93 -39.91 -8.47
C THR A 594 2.47 -40.35 -8.22
N SER A 595 1.67 -39.56 -7.50
CA SER A 595 0.24 -39.88 -7.32
C SER A 595 -0.62 -39.52 -8.56
N PRO A 596 -1.72 -40.24 -8.87
CA PRO A 596 -2.62 -39.92 -9.99
C PRO A 596 -3.39 -38.59 -9.83
N THR A 597 -3.50 -38.06 -8.62
CA THR A 597 -4.21 -36.82 -8.27
C THR A 597 -3.48 -35.54 -8.66
N ALA A 598 -2.20 -35.61 -9.03
CA ALA A 598 -1.43 -34.44 -9.48
C ALA A 598 -1.70 -34.05 -10.95
N ARG A 599 -2.47 -34.84 -11.72
CA ARG A 599 -2.69 -34.59 -13.16
C ARG A 599 -3.71 -33.48 -13.49
N MET A 600 -4.33 -32.81 -12.51
CA MET A 600 -5.48 -31.92 -12.80
C MET A 600 -5.48 -30.50 -12.20
N SER A 601 -4.42 -29.98 -11.58
CA SER A 601 -4.46 -28.60 -11.03
C SER A 601 -3.52 -27.56 -11.65
N LEU A 602 -2.64 -27.92 -12.59
CA LEU A 602 -1.63 -26.96 -13.08
C LEU A 602 -1.76 -26.66 -14.57
N ARG A 603 -2.92 -26.14 -14.98
CA ARG A 603 -3.00 -25.28 -16.18
C ARG A 603 -3.03 -23.78 -15.85
N ASN A 604 -3.12 -23.40 -14.58
CA ASN A 604 -3.13 -21.99 -14.16
C ASN A 604 -2.66 -21.90 -12.70
N SER A 605 -1.36 -21.66 -12.45
CA SER A 605 -0.90 -20.92 -11.25
C SER A 605 0.62 -20.77 -11.24
N SER A 606 1.03 -19.62 -10.71
CA SER A 606 2.39 -19.11 -10.53
C SER A 606 3.18 -19.87 -9.44
N ILE A 607 4.49 -19.58 -9.42
CA ILE A 607 5.60 -20.15 -8.62
C ILE A 607 5.36 -20.28 -7.09
N SER A 608 4.24 -19.82 -6.54
CA SER A 608 3.98 -19.74 -5.09
C SER A 608 3.41 -21.00 -4.42
N GLN A 609 3.11 -22.08 -5.15
CA GLN A 609 2.53 -23.32 -4.58
C GLN A 609 3.51 -24.45 -4.26
N ILE A 610 4.83 -24.23 -4.44
CA ILE A 610 5.87 -25.25 -4.33
C ILE A 610 6.02 -25.84 -2.91
N ASN A 611 5.66 -25.10 -1.85
CA ASN A 611 6.00 -25.49 -0.45
C ASN A 611 4.84 -26.08 0.39
N SER A 612 3.61 -26.27 -0.14
CA SER A 612 2.52 -26.83 0.68
C SER A 612 2.53 -28.37 0.79
N ALA A 613 3.14 -29.07 -0.16
CA ALA A 613 3.16 -30.54 -0.20
C ALA A 613 4.19 -31.19 0.76
N TYR A 614 5.15 -30.43 1.28
CA TYR A 614 6.19 -30.95 2.19
C TYR A 614 5.67 -31.23 3.62
N LYS A 615 4.56 -30.62 4.05
CA LYS A 615 4.04 -30.75 5.43
C LYS A 615 3.32 -32.08 5.72
N ASP A 616 2.74 -32.74 4.72
CA ASP A 616 1.86 -33.89 4.95
C ASP A 616 2.56 -35.26 4.93
N MET A 617 3.85 -35.32 4.59
CA MET A 617 4.55 -36.62 4.41
C MET A 617 5.59 -36.97 5.50
N VAL A 618 6.02 -36.01 6.33
CA VAL A 618 7.04 -36.25 7.38
C VAL A 618 6.42 -36.60 8.76
N PHE A 619 5.11 -36.39 8.97
CA PHE A 619 4.44 -36.62 10.28
C PHE A 619 3.40 -37.76 10.32
N LYS A 620 3.61 -38.84 9.55
CA LYS A 620 2.90 -40.12 9.79
C LYS A 620 3.83 -41.32 9.68
N ARG A 621 4.60 -41.57 10.74
CA ARG A 621 4.60 -42.84 11.48
C ARG A 621 5.22 -42.67 12.85
#